data_AF-A0A1Z7YKY0-F1
#
_entry.id   AF-A0A1Z7YKY0-F1
#
_cell.length_a   1.000
_cell.length_b   1.000
_cell.length_c   1.000
_cell.angle_alpha   90.00
_cell.angle_beta   90.00
_cell.angle_gamma   90.00
#
_symmetry.space_group_name_H-M   'P 1'
#
loop_
_entity.id
_entity.type
_entity.pdbx_description
1 polymer ?
#
loop_
_entity_poly.entity_id
_entity_poly.type
_entity_poly.pdbx_seq_one_letter_code
_entity_poly.pdbx_strand_id
1 'polypeptide(L)'
;MDERTVSFHWRNYRVKTQQRQRIMQLSHDEFIRRFLLHVLPTAFHRIRHYGLVTNAGRKRNLQKARLLLHVPEPTLPEQKAVAGKRKRKITTRQQPIDELNSP
;
A
#
# COMPACT_ATOMS: atom_id res chain seq x y z
N MET A 1 -17.55 21.96 -6.26
CA MET A 1 -16.37 22.06 -5.39
C MET A 1 -16.93 22.17 -3.99
N ASP A 2 -16.73 21.17 -3.16
CA ASP A 2 -17.26 21.18 -1.80
C ASP A 2 -16.30 22.00 -0.92
N GLU A 3 -16.82 22.93 -0.13
CA GLU A 3 -16.00 23.85 0.68
C GLU A 3 -15.16 23.14 1.76
N ARG A 4 -15.42 21.85 2.00
CA ARG A 4 -14.83 21.07 3.11
C ARG A 4 -14.06 19.83 2.68
N THR A 5 -14.11 19.44 1.40
CA THR A 5 -13.53 18.18 0.92
C THR A 5 -12.82 18.35 -0.42
N VAL A 6 -11.74 17.59 -0.60
CA VAL A 6 -10.95 17.53 -1.82
C VAL A 6 -11.18 16.18 -2.50
N SER A 7 -11.56 16.22 -3.78
CA SER A 7 -11.76 15.03 -4.61
C SER A 7 -10.59 14.87 -5.59
N PHE A 8 -9.92 13.71 -5.59
CA PHE A 8 -8.85 13.42 -6.56
C PHE A 8 -8.93 12.01 -7.12
N HIS A 9 -8.44 11.86 -8.36
CA HIS A 9 -8.31 10.57 -9.01
C HIS A 9 -7.02 9.88 -8.56
N TRP A 10 -7.10 8.60 -8.24
CA TRP A 10 -5.94 7.79 -7.90
C TRP A 10 -5.99 6.43 -8.61
N ARG A 11 -4.80 5.89 -8.85
CA ARG A 11 -4.62 4.58 -9.49
C ARG A 11 -4.46 3.50 -8.43
N ASN A 12 -5.45 2.63 -8.33
CA ASN A 12 -5.41 1.47 -7.46
C ASN A 12 -4.62 0.32 -8.10
N TYR A 13 -3.32 0.25 -7.81
CA TYR A 13 -2.44 -0.81 -8.30
C TYR A 13 -2.76 -2.21 -7.76
N ARG A 14 -3.61 -2.34 -6.73
CA ARG A 14 -4.07 -3.66 -6.25
C ARG A 14 -5.07 -4.30 -7.19
N VAL A 15 -5.81 -3.49 -7.97
CA VAL A 15 -6.81 -3.97 -8.91
C VAL A 15 -6.12 -4.24 -10.25
N LYS A 16 -6.14 -5.49 -10.70
CA LYS A 16 -5.50 -5.90 -11.96
C LYS A 16 -6.36 -5.62 -13.21
N THR A 17 -7.64 -5.30 -13.06
CA THR A 17 -8.57 -5.02 -14.18
C THR A 17 -8.37 -3.62 -14.77
N GLN A 18 -9.07 -3.30 -15.87
CA GLN A 18 -8.97 -2.01 -16.59
C GLN A 18 -9.47 -0.82 -15.75
N GLN A 19 -10.40 -1.03 -14.82
CA GLN A 19 -10.95 0.01 -13.93
C GLN A 19 -10.05 0.27 -12.71
N ARG A 20 -8.80 0.67 -12.95
CA ARG A 20 -7.84 1.01 -11.87
C ARG A 20 -7.98 2.43 -11.36
N GLN A 21 -8.68 3.29 -12.09
CA GLN A 21 -8.92 4.68 -11.69
C GLN A 21 -10.08 4.72 -10.71
N ARG A 22 -9.88 5.37 -9.57
CA ARG A 22 -10.89 5.58 -8.53
C ARG A 22 -10.84 7.03 -8.07
N ILE A 23 -11.99 7.57 -7.70
CA ILE A 23 -12.09 8.88 -7.07
C ILE A 23 -12.05 8.67 -5.55
N MET A 24 -11.24 9.46 -4.86
CA MET A 24 -11.20 9.51 -3.39
C MET A 24 -11.52 10.94 -2.95
N GLN A 25 -12.41 11.05 -1.96
CA GLN A 25 -12.70 12.30 -1.27
C GLN A 25 -12.04 12.27 0.11
N LEU A 26 -11.32 13.34 0.46
CA LEU A 26 -10.70 13.53 1.78
C LEU A 26 -11.07 14.90 2.33
N SER A 27 -11.05 15.05 3.66
CA SER A 27 -11.11 16.39 4.27
C SER A 27 -9.82 17.17 3.98
N HIS A 28 -9.89 18.50 4.07
CA HIS A 28 -8.73 19.38 3.89
C HIS A 28 -7.56 19.01 4.83
N ASP A 29 -7.85 18.78 6.10
CA ASP A 29 -6.82 18.43 7.10
C ASP A 29 -6.11 17.12 6.74
N GLU A 30 -6.86 16.13 6.28
CA GLU A 30 -6.29 14.84 5.90
C GLU A 30 -5.48 14.93 4.60
N PHE A 31 -5.93 15.75 3.65
CA PHE A 31 -5.20 16.03 2.43
C PHE A 31 -3.86 16.71 2.72
N ILE A 32 -3.85 17.80 3.50
CA ILE A 32 -2.62 18.54 3.86
C ILE A 32 -1.64 17.61 4.58
N ARG A 33 -2.12 16.85 5.57
CA ARG A 33 -1.27 15.90 6.30
C ARG A 33 -0.63 14.87 5.39
N ARG A 34 -1.39 14.26 4.47
CA ARG A 34 -0.86 13.26 3.51
C ARG A 34 0.09 13.89 2.50
N PHE A 35 -0.19 15.12 2.05
CA PHE A 35 0.65 15.87 1.12
C PHE A 35 2.02 16.16 1.73
N LEU A 36 2.06 16.70 2.94
CA LEU A 36 3.32 17.01 3.64
C LEU A 36 4.14 15.75 3.96
N LEU A 37 3.51 14.61 4.21
CA LEU A 37 4.21 13.32 4.36
C LEU A 37 4.75 12.77 3.04
N HIS A 38 4.16 13.14 1.90
CA HIS A 38 4.57 12.67 0.59
C HIS A 38 5.73 13.50 0.02
N VAL A 39 5.79 14.79 0.35
CA VAL A 39 6.86 15.67 -0.08
C VAL A 39 8.10 15.35 0.75
N LEU A 40 9.09 14.79 0.07
CA LEU A 40 10.41 14.56 0.66
C LEU A 40 11.08 15.94 0.83
N PRO A 41 11.48 16.36 2.05
CA PRO A 41 12.11 17.67 2.23
C PRO A 41 13.36 17.81 1.37
N THR A 42 13.70 19.04 1.01
CA THR A 42 14.94 19.34 0.29
C THR A 42 16.14 18.75 1.05
N ALA A 43 17.10 18.20 0.31
CA ALA A 43 18.25 17.39 0.80
C ALA A 43 17.96 15.94 1.20
N PHE A 44 16.72 15.46 1.17
CA PHE A 44 16.44 14.02 1.30
C PHE A 44 16.33 13.35 -0.08
N HIS A 45 17.03 12.22 -0.27
CA HIS A 45 16.96 11.41 -1.48
C HIS A 45 16.15 10.14 -1.26
N ARG A 46 15.26 9.78 -2.21
CA ARG A 46 14.54 8.50 -2.16
C ARG A 46 15.51 7.36 -2.47
N ILE A 47 15.90 6.59 -1.46
CA ILE A 47 16.67 5.36 -1.69
C ILE A 47 15.77 4.34 -2.40
N ARG A 48 16.12 4.03 -3.65
CA ARG A 48 15.50 2.95 -4.41
C ARG A 48 16.39 1.74 -4.31
N HIS A 49 15.91 0.69 -3.64
CA HIS A 49 16.60 -0.59 -3.67
C HIS A 49 16.45 -1.20 -5.07
N TYR A 50 17.57 -1.59 -5.67
CA TYR A 50 17.65 -2.32 -6.95
C TYR A 50 18.39 -3.66 -6.73
N GLY A 51 18.22 -4.61 -7.65
CA GLY A 51 18.91 -5.91 -7.60
C GLY A 51 18.16 -7.03 -6.86
N LEU A 52 18.93 -7.94 -6.26
CA LEU A 52 18.44 -9.24 -5.76
C LEU A 52 17.35 -9.12 -4.70
N VAL A 53 17.47 -8.15 -3.79
CA VAL A 53 16.59 -7.94 -2.62
C VAL A 53 15.39 -7.01 -2.88
N THR A 54 15.13 -6.64 -4.14
CA THR A 54 14.00 -5.77 -4.51
C THR A 54 12.65 -6.43 -4.26
N ASN A 55 11.70 -5.75 -3.60
CA ASN A 55 10.40 -6.34 -3.26
C ASN A 55 9.62 -6.94 -4.45
N ALA A 56 9.76 -6.37 -5.65
CA ALA A 56 9.08 -6.88 -6.86
C ALA A 56 9.59 -8.26 -7.29
N GLY A 57 10.88 -8.54 -7.15
CA GLY A 57 11.51 -9.77 -7.60
C GLY A 57 12.08 -10.66 -6.49
N ARG A 58 12.07 -10.19 -5.23
CA ARG A 58 12.81 -10.76 -4.11
C ARG A 58 12.59 -12.25 -3.95
N LYS A 59 11.33 -12.71 -3.99
CA LYS A 59 11.00 -14.14 -3.85
C LYS A 59 11.65 -14.98 -4.95
N ARG A 60 11.44 -14.60 -6.22
CA ARG A 60 12.00 -15.30 -7.39
C ARG A 60 13.53 -15.25 -7.40
N ASN A 61 14.09 -14.09 -7.08
CA ASN A 61 15.53 -13.85 -7.11
C ASN A 61 16.25 -14.63 -6.00
N LEU A 62 15.69 -14.66 -4.79
CA LEU A 62 16.22 -15.45 -3.67
C LEU A 62 16.15 -16.96 -3.96
N GLN A 63 15.07 -17.45 -4.55
CA GLN A 63 14.98 -18.85 -4.98
C GLN A 63 16.08 -19.20 -5.98
N LYS A 64 16.29 -18.37 -7.01
CA LYS A 64 17.37 -18.56 -7.98
C LYS A 64 18.75 -18.54 -7.34
N ALA A 65 19.00 -17.60 -6.42
CA ALA A 65 20.29 -17.52 -5.72
C ALA A 65 20.56 -18.79 -4.90
N ARG A 66 19.57 -19.32 -4.20
CA ARG A 66 19.70 -20.58 -3.44
C ARG A 66 20.01 -21.77 -4.34
N LEU A 67 19.34 -21.87 -5.48
CA LEU A 67 19.62 -22.91 -6.48
C LEU A 67 21.06 -22.84 -6.98
N LEU A 68 21.53 -21.66 -7.35
CA LEU A 68 22.90 -21.47 -7.86
C LEU A 68 23.98 -21.71 -6.80
N LEU A 69 23.69 -21.36 -5.55
CA LEU A 69 24.61 -21.55 -4.43
C LEU A 69 24.53 -22.96 -3.82
N HIS A 70 23.65 -23.83 -4.30
CA HIS A 70 23.38 -25.16 -3.72
C HIS A 70 23.05 -25.12 -2.22
N VAL A 71 22.39 -24.05 -1.77
CA VAL A 71 22.01 -23.88 -0.36
C VAL A 71 20.54 -24.26 -0.17
N PRO A 72 20.22 -25.17 0.77
CA PRO A 72 18.83 -25.54 1.05
C PRO A 72 18.03 -24.34 1.57
N GLU A 73 16.72 -24.33 1.32
CA GLU A 73 15.86 -23.30 1.88
C GLU A 73 15.89 -23.39 3.41
N PRO A 74 16.14 -22.29 4.15
CA PRO A 74 16.11 -22.32 5.60
C PRO A 74 14.73 -22.78 6.05
N THR A 75 14.69 -23.89 6.77
CA THR A 75 13.55 -24.28 7.59
C THR A 75 13.34 -23.15 8.58
N LEU A 76 12.27 -22.37 8.37
CA LEU A 76 11.85 -21.38 9.36
C LEU A 76 11.71 -22.15 10.69
N PRO A 77 12.43 -21.76 11.76
CA PRO A 77 12.10 -22.29 13.07
C PRO A 77 10.62 -22.00 13.28
N GLU A 78 9.85 -23.00 13.72
CA GLU A 78 8.46 -22.86 14.11
C GLU A 78 8.37 -21.69 15.09
N GLN A 79 8.03 -20.51 14.57
CA GLN A 79 7.80 -19.34 15.39
C GLN A 79 6.49 -19.64 16.10
N LYS A 80 6.58 -20.17 17.33
CA LYS A 80 5.44 -20.23 18.24
C LYS A 80 4.74 -18.89 18.16
N ALA A 81 3.51 -18.91 17.66
CA ALA A 81 2.71 -17.73 17.48
C ALA A 81 2.49 -17.09 18.85
N VAL A 82 3.33 -16.12 19.23
CA VAL A 82 2.94 -15.14 20.24
C VAL A 82 1.89 -14.28 19.55
N ALA A 83 0.65 -14.72 19.70
CA ALA A 83 -0.55 -14.08 19.18
C ALA A 83 -0.78 -12.74 19.89
N GLY A 84 0.10 -11.76 19.64
CA GLY A 84 -0.22 -10.36 19.80
C GLY A 84 -1.20 -9.98 18.71
N LYS A 85 -2.51 -10.18 18.97
CA LYS A 85 -3.62 -9.74 18.13
C LYS A 85 -3.56 -8.23 17.95
N ARG A 86 -2.68 -7.71 17.08
CA ARG A 86 -2.79 -6.34 16.56
C ARG A 86 -3.95 -6.33 15.56
N LYS A 87 -5.17 -6.26 16.08
CA LYS A 87 -6.35 -5.83 15.32
C LYS A 87 -6.09 -4.41 14.84
N ARG A 88 -5.44 -4.23 13.70
CA ARG A 88 -5.58 -3.00 12.93
C ARG A 88 -7.00 -3.03 12.38
N LYS A 89 -7.95 -2.47 13.13
CA LYS A 89 -9.25 -2.07 12.60
C LYS A 89 -8.97 -1.04 11.50
N ILE A 90 -8.81 -1.49 10.26
CA ILE A 90 -9.12 -0.66 9.11
C ILE A 90 -10.62 -0.76 9.02
N THR A 91 -11.32 0.14 9.70
CA THR A 91 -12.76 0.29 9.54
C THR A 91 -12.99 0.85 8.13
N THR A 92 -13.16 -0.05 7.17
CA THR A 92 -13.83 0.30 5.91
C THR A 92 -15.28 0.57 6.27
N ARG A 93 -15.60 1.82 6.62
CA ARG A 93 -16.99 2.28 6.64
C ARG A 93 -17.39 2.52 5.19
N GLN A 94 -17.75 1.45 4.48
CA GLN A 94 -18.57 1.55 3.29
C GLN A 94 -19.95 2.01 3.78
N GLN A 95 -20.29 3.28 3.56
CA GLN A 95 -21.70 3.63 3.51
C GLN A 95 -22.20 3.29 2.09
N PRO A 96 -23.38 2.67 1.96
CA PRO A 96 -23.97 2.36 0.66
C PRO A 96 -24.27 3.67 -0.09
N ILE A 97 -24.09 3.64 -1.40
CA ILE A 97 -24.11 4.82 -2.28
C ILE A 97 -25.54 5.08 -2.82
N ASP A 98 -26.55 4.42 -2.24
CA ASP A 98 -27.89 4.34 -2.83
C ASP A 98 -28.92 5.10 -1.98
N GLU A 99 -28.75 6.40 -1.74
CA GLU A 99 -29.84 7.21 -1.14
C GLU A 99 -29.70 8.73 -1.29
N LEU A 100 -29.14 9.23 -2.40
CA LEU A 100 -29.14 10.67 -2.67
C LEU A 100 -29.49 11.02 -4.13
N ASN A 101 -30.33 10.18 -4.76
CA ASN A 101 -30.95 10.53 -6.02
C ASN A 101 -32.38 9.94 -6.08
N SER A 102 -33.33 10.70 -5.55
CA SER A 102 -34.75 10.59 -5.91
C SER A 102 -35.49 11.83 -5.38
N PRO A 103 -36.45 12.34 -6.15
CA PRO A 103 -36.32 13.23 -7.30
C PRO A 103 -36.05 14.69 -6.91
#